data_AF-A0A914QPU9-F1
#
_entry.id   AF-A0A914QPU9-F1
#
_cell.length_a   1.000
_cell.length_b   1.000
_cell.length_c   1.000
_cell.angle_alpha   90.00
_cell.angle_beta   90.00
_cell.angle_gamma   90.00
#
_symmetry.space_group_name_H-M   'P 1'
#
loop_
_entity.id
_entity.type
_entity.pdbx_description
1 polymer ?
#
loop_
_entity_poly.entity_id
_entity_poly.type
_entity_poly.pdbx_seq_one_letter_code
_entity_poly.pdbx_strand_id
1 'polypeptide(L)'
;METYNKLLKETATEIDLFRIFSMSAEFKHIHVREEEKMELQKLAELTPVPIRESLDEPSAKVNVLLQAYISQLKLDGFALQSDMVFISQSAGRLFRAIFEIVLWRKWASLSLKVLGLCFG
;
A
#
# COMPACT_ATOMS: atom_id res chain seq x y z
N MET A 1 -7.02 -12.35 -2.42
CA MET A 1 -7.93 -12.91 -1.38
C MET A 1 -7.20 -13.76 -0.35
N GLU A 2 -6.46 -14.81 -0.75
CA GLU A 2 -5.75 -15.68 0.22
C GLU A 2 -4.75 -14.94 1.11
N THR A 3 -3.94 -14.04 0.53
CA THR A 3 -2.99 -13.19 1.25
C THR A 3 -3.66 -12.43 2.40
N TYR A 4 -4.77 -11.76 2.12
CA TYR A 4 -5.51 -10.97 3.11
C TYR A 4 -6.08 -11.87 4.21
N ASN A 5 -6.60 -13.04 3.86
CA ASN A 5 -7.13 -13.96 4.85
C ASN A 5 -6.08 -14.46 5.84
N LYS A 6 -4.83 -14.62 5.40
CA LYS A 6 -3.70 -15.05 6.23
C LYS A 6 -3.10 -13.92 7.06
N LEU A 7 -2.98 -12.72 6.48
CA LEU A 7 -2.24 -11.62 7.10
C LEU A 7 -3.09 -10.67 7.94
N LEU A 8 -4.38 -10.48 7.61
CA LEU A 8 -5.25 -9.59 8.38
C LEU A 8 -5.54 -10.20 9.76
N LYS A 9 -5.40 -9.35 10.78
CA LYS A 9 -5.68 -9.63 12.20
C LYS A 9 -6.56 -8.52 12.75
N GLU A 10 -7.37 -8.82 13.76
CA GLU A 10 -8.24 -7.82 14.42
C GLU A 10 -7.47 -6.61 14.95
N THR A 11 -6.24 -6.85 15.42
CA THR A 11 -5.34 -5.83 15.98
C THR A 11 -4.47 -5.14 14.93
N ALA A 12 -4.72 -5.35 13.63
CA ALA A 12 -3.95 -4.74 12.57
C ALA A 12 -3.94 -3.20 12.71
N THR A 13 -2.74 -2.64 12.62
CA THR A 13 -2.53 -1.19 12.62
C THR A 13 -2.61 -0.66 11.19
N GLU A 14 -2.65 0.67 11.05
CA GLU A 14 -2.58 1.31 9.73
C GLU A 14 -1.32 0.90 8.97
N ILE A 15 -0.17 0.83 9.65
CA ILE A 15 1.10 0.31 9.10
C ILE A 15 0.90 -1.11 8.54
N ASP A 16 0.20 -1.98 9.26
CA ASP A 16 -0.07 -3.34 8.80
C ASP A 16 -1.00 -3.35 7.59
N LEU A 17 -2.00 -2.46 7.52
CA LEU A 17 -2.92 -2.37 6.39
C LEU A 17 -2.20 -1.97 5.10
N PHE A 18 -1.34 -0.95 5.14
CA PHE A 18 -0.51 -0.55 4.00
C PHE A 18 0.42 -1.67 3.55
N ARG A 19 1.09 -2.34 4.49
CA ARG A 19 1.94 -3.49 4.17
C ARG A 19 1.15 -4.64 3.53
N ILE A 20 0.00 -5.01 4.10
CA ILE A 20 -0.85 -6.09 3.58
C ILE A 20 -1.36 -5.76 2.18
N PHE A 21 -1.74 -4.50 1.95
CA PHE A 21 -2.10 -3.99 0.64
C PHE A 21 -0.96 -4.17 -0.37
N SER A 22 0.27 -3.80 0.00
CA SER A 22 1.43 -3.89 -0.88
C SER A 22 1.82 -5.33 -1.25
N MET A 23 1.41 -6.31 -0.46
CA MET A 23 1.59 -7.74 -0.74
C MET A 23 0.51 -8.34 -1.67
N SER A 24 -0.32 -7.50 -2.29
CA SER A 24 -1.35 -7.96 -3.22
C SER A 24 -0.73 -8.63 -4.44
N ALA A 25 -1.27 -9.78 -4.85
CA ALA A 25 -0.78 -10.53 -6.01
C ALA A 25 -0.84 -9.74 -7.33
N GLU A 26 -1.64 -8.68 -7.37
CA GLU A 26 -1.72 -7.75 -8.50
C GLU A 26 -0.41 -6.98 -8.74
N PHE A 27 0.39 -6.79 -7.69
CA PHE A 27 1.66 -6.07 -7.73
C PHE A 27 2.87 -7.01 -7.88
N LYS A 28 2.65 -8.31 -8.13
CA LYS A 28 3.72 -9.32 -8.21
C LYS A 28 4.78 -9.06 -9.29
N HIS A 29 4.48 -8.20 -10.26
CA HIS A 29 5.38 -7.83 -11.36
C HIS A 29 6.05 -6.47 -11.16
N ILE A 30 5.71 -5.75 -10.11
CA ILE A 30 6.42 -4.54 -9.70
C ILE A 30 7.72 -5.00 -9.04
N HIS A 31 8.83 -4.39 -9.44
CA HIS A 31 10.15 -4.64 -8.88
C HIS A 31 10.82 -3.29 -8.60
N VAL A 32 11.75 -3.29 -7.64
CA VAL A 32 12.62 -2.13 -7.37
C VAL A 32 13.76 -2.15 -8.37
N ARG A 33 13.96 -1.04 -9.09
CA ARG A 33 15.08 -0.86 -10.02
C ARG A 33 16.17 -0.02 -9.34
N GLU A 34 17.43 -0.19 -9.74
CA GLU A 34 18.55 0.51 -9.08
C GLU A 34 18.47 2.03 -9.25
N GLU A 35 18.04 2.49 -10.43
CA GLU A 35 17.96 3.91 -10.79
C GLU A 35 16.92 4.71 -9.99
N GLU A 36 15.93 4.04 -9.42
CA GLU A 36 14.84 4.66 -8.65
C GLU A 36 15.05 4.59 -7.13
N LYS A 37 16.06 3.85 -6.64
CA LYS A 37 16.27 3.64 -5.19
C LYS A 37 16.44 4.94 -4.41
N MET A 38 17.22 5.89 -4.95
CA MET A 38 17.44 7.17 -4.28
C MET A 38 16.15 8.00 -4.18
N GLU A 39 15.30 7.95 -5.22
CA GLU A 39 14.02 8.66 -5.22
C GLU A 39 13.04 7.98 -4.25
N LEU A 40 12.97 6.65 -4.27
CA LEU A 40 12.14 5.86 -3.33
C LEU A 40 12.53 6.12 -1.87
N GLN A 41 13.82 6.21 -1.56
CA GLN A 41 14.28 6.52 -0.21
C GLN A 41 13.80 7.90 0.26
N LYS A 42 13.93 8.93 -0.59
CA LYS A 42 13.43 10.27 -0.29
C LYS A 42 11.92 10.28 -0.08
N LEU A 43 11.18 9.57 -0.93
CA LEU A 43 9.73 9.47 -0.80
C LEU A 43 9.33 8.78 0.50
N ALA A 44 10.01 7.69 0.88
CA ALA A 44 9.76 6.96 2.12
C ALA A 44 9.95 7.82 3.39
N GLU A 45 10.86 8.79 3.37
CA GLU A 45 11.04 9.74 4.48
C GLU A 45 9.90 10.78 4.57
N LEU A 46 9.19 11.02 3.47
CA LEU A 46 8.08 11.97 3.38
C LEU A 46 6.71 11.33 3.61
N THR A 47 6.62 10.00 3.56
CA THR A 47 5.35 9.29 3.76
C THR A 47 4.85 9.38 5.21
N PRO A 48 3.54 9.59 5.44
CA PRO A 48 3.00 9.76 6.79
C PRO A 48 3.00 8.48 7.63
N VAL A 49 2.88 7.30 7.01
CA VAL A 49 2.85 6.01 7.69
C VAL A 49 4.21 5.31 7.53
N PRO A 50 4.89 4.95 8.63
CA PRO A 50 6.19 4.31 8.57
C PRO A 50 6.20 3.01 7.76
N ILE A 51 7.18 2.88 6.86
CA ILE A 51 7.46 1.66 6.09
C ILE A 51 8.33 0.73 6.94
N ARG A 52 7.91 -0.53 7.12
CA ARG A 52 8.66 -1.53 7.93
C ARG A 52 9.50 -2.46 7.07
N GLU A 53 9.15 -2.55 5.79
CA GLU A 53 9.80 -3.35 4.77
C GLU A 53 11.14 -2.73 4.37
N SER A 54 12.11 -3.56 3.94
CA SER A 54 13.33 -3.02 3.33
C SER A 54 12.99 -2.33 2.01
N LEU A 55 13.61 -1.18 1.72
CA LEU A 55 13.38 -0.45 0.46
C LEU A 55 13.80 -1.23 -0.80
N ASP A 56 14.57 -2.31 -0.64
CA ASP A 56 14.89 -3.25 -1.71
C ASP A 56 13.74 -4.21 -2.04
N GLU A 57 12.72 -4.30 -1.18
CA GLU A 57 11.56 -5.16 -1.40
C GLU A 57 10.51 -4.49 -2.31
N PRO A 58 9.91 -5.24 -3.26
CA PRO A 58 8.82 -4.72 -4.08
C PRO A 58 7.62 -4.20 -3.28
N SER A 59 7.33 -4.82 -2.13
CA SER A 59 6.28 -4.40 -1.19
C SER A 59 6.55 -2.99 -0.66
N ALA A 60 7.80 -2.65 -0.35
CA ALA A 60 8.17 -1.31 0.12
C ALA A 60 7.91 -0.27 -0.97
N LYS A 61 8.31 -0.55 -2.22
CA LYS A 61 8.03 0.32 -3.36
C LYS A 61 6.53 0.58 -3.53
N VAL A 62 5.70 -0.47 -3.50
CA VAL A 62 4.24 -0.30 -3.62
C VAL A 62 3.67 0.52 -2.47
N ASN A 63 4.15 0.29 -1.25
CA ASN A 63 3.70 1.00 -0.06
C ASN A 63 4.03 2.50 -0.16
N VAL A 64 5.28 2.83 -0.48
CA VAL A 64 5.76 4.20 -0.67
C VAL A 64 4.98 4.90 -1.78
N LEU A 65 4.80 4.26 -2.94
CA LEU A 65 4.11 4.86 -4.08
C LEU A 65 2.62 5.09 -3.80
N LEU A 66 1.95 4.17 -3.10
CA LEU A 66 0.58 4.38 -2.67
C LEU A 66 0.50 5.61 -1.77
N GLN A 67 1.33 5.69 -0.73
CA GLN A 67 1.32 6.82 0.21
C GLN A 67 1.72 8.15 -0.45
N ALA A 68 2.66 8.12 -1.39
CA ALA A 68 3.03 9.27 -2.21
C ALA A 68 1.85 9.78 -3.04
N TYR A 69 1.04 8.88 -3.60
CA TYR A 69 -0.19 9.22 -4.29
C TYR A 69 -1.21 9.89 -3.34
N ILE A 70 -1.45 9.32 -2.15
CA ILE A 70 -2.37 9.93 -1.15
C ILE A 70 -1.90 11.33 -0.77
N SER A 71 -0.59 11.47 -0.56
CA SER A 71 0.04 12.72 -0.10
C SER A 71 0.29 13.71 -1.24
N GLN A 72 -0.10 13.39 -2.47
CA GLN A 72 0.10 14.21 -3.67
C GLN A 72 1.58 14.64 -3.86
N LEU A 73 2.51 13.75 -3.53
CA LEU A 73 3.94 13.99 -3.72
C LEU A 73 4.27 13.98 -5.22
N LYS A 74 5.28 14.77 -5.59
CA LYS A 74 5.81 14.79 -6.95
C LYS A 74 6.86 13.70 -7.12
N LEU A 75 6.81 13.02 -8.26
CA LEU A 75 7.79 12.03 -8.67
C LEU A 75 8.47 12.51 -9.95
N ASP A 76 9.78 12.38 -10.01
CA ASP A 76 10.60 12.80 -11.14
C ASP A 76 10.74 11.66 -12.18
N GLY A 77 10.78 10.40 -11.70
CA GLY A 77 10.93 9.23 -12.56
C GLY A 77 9.64 8.82 -13.29
N PHE A 78 9.66 8.79 -14.62
CA PHE A 78 8.52 8.33 -15.44
C PHE A 78 8.10 6.88 -15.12
N ALA A 79 9.07 6.00 -14.85
CA ALA A 79 8.78 4.61 -14.48
C ALA A 79 8.02 4.52 -13.15
N LEU A 80 8.43 5.30 -12.13
CA LEU A 80 7.73 5.36 -10.85
C LEU A 80 6.34 5.99 -10.97
N GLN A 81 6.18 7.03 -11.80
CA GLN A 81 4.86 7.61 -12.07
C GLN A 81 3.91 6.58 -12.69
N SER A 82 4.38 5.80 -13.66
CA SER A 82 3.59 4.73 -14.27
C SER A 82 3.20 3.66 -13.25
N ASP A 83 4.15 3.22 -12.42
CA ASP A 83 3.91 2.25 -11.35
C ASP A 83 2.90 2.81 -10.32
N MET A 84 3.01 4.08 -9.94
CA MET A 84 2.10 4.76 -9.03
C MET A 84 0.68 4.84 -9.58
N VAL A 85 0.50 5.17 -10.86
CA VAL A 85 -0.82 5.21 -11.51
C VAL A 85 -1.45 3.83 -11.53
N PHE A 86 -0.67 2.79 -11.83
CA PHE A 86 -1.17 1.41 -11.78
C PHE A 86 -1.61 1.02 -10.36
N ILE A 87 -0.81 1.35 -9.34
CA ILE A 87 -1.16 1.10 -7.93
C ILE A 87 -2.43 1.86 -7.53
N SER A 88 -2.56 3.14 -7.89
CA SER A 88 -3.70 3.96 -7.48
C SER A 88 -5.02 3.51 -8.11
N GLN A 89 -5.00 3.09 -9.38
CA GLN A 89 -6.17 2.53 -10.07
C GLN A 89 -6.65 1.22 -9.44
N SER A 90 -5.73 0.45 -8.87
CA SER A 90 -6.06 -0.79 -8.16
C SER A 90 -6.44 -0.57 -6.70
N ALA A 91 -6.04 0.56 -6.11
CA ALA A 91 -6.20 0.82 -4.69
C ALA A 91 -7.65 0.73 -4.20
N GLY A 92 -8.58 1.41 -4.87
CA GLY A 92 -9.98 1.47 -4.43
C GLY A 92 -10.64 0.08 -4.31
N ARG A 93 -10.46 -0.78 -5.33
CA ARG A 93 -10.99 -2.15 -5.32
C ARG A 93 -10.34 -3.03 -4.26
N LEU A 94 -9.02 -2.92 -4.10
CA LEU A 94 -8.29 -3.76 -3.16
C LEU A 94 -8.60 -3.37 -1.70
N PHE A 95 -8.66 -2.07 -1.39
CA PHE A 95 -9.12 -1.61 -0.09
C PHE A 95 -10.58 -1.98 0.18
N ARG A 96 -11.45 -1.91 -0.83
CA ARG A 96 -12.83 -2.40 -0.73
C ARG A 96 -12.88 -3.89 -0.38
N ALA A 97 -12.05 -4.71 -1.03
CA ALA A 97 -11.96 -6.13 -0.71
C ALA A 97 -11.44 -6.39 0.71
N ILE A 98 -10.44 -5.63 1.17
CA ILE A 98 -9.95 -5.68 2.56
C ILE A 98 -11.08 -5.31 3.52
N PHE A 99 -11.81 -4.22 3.25
CA PHE A 99 -12.94 -3.76 4.06
C PHE A 99 -14.02 -4.84 4.19
N GLU A 100 -14.39 -5.47 3.08
CA GLU A 100 -15.39 -6.53 3.07
C GLU A 100 -14.94 -7.72 3.93
N ILE A 101 -13.70 -8.19 3.81
CA ILE A 101 -13.17 -9.29 4.64
C ILE A 101 -13.24 -8.92 6.13
N VAL A 102 -12.79 -7.72 6.49
CA VAL A 102 -12.78 -7.24 7.89
C VAL A 102 -14.20 -7.13 8.44
N LEU A 103 -15.16 -6.67 7.61
CA LEU A 103 -16.58 -6.61 7.96
C LEU A 103 -17.18 -8.00 8.17
N TRP A 104 -16.89 -8.96 7.29
CA TRP A 104 -17.31 -10.37 7.43
C TRP A 104 -16.76 -11.01 8.71
N ARG A 105 -15.55 -10.62 9.13
CA ARG A 105 -14.93 -11.06 10.39
C ARG A 105 -15.44 -10.32 11.64
N LYS A 106 -16.29 -9.31 11.46
CA LYS A 106 -16.90 -8.49 12.52
C LYS A 106 -15.89 -7.69 13.35
N TRP A 107 -14.76 -7.31 12.77
CA TRP A 107 -13.73 -6.51 13.43
C TRP A 107 -14.04 -5.01 13.32
N ALA A 108 -15.05 -4.54 14.07
CA ALA A 108 -15.62 -3.20 13.91
C ALA A 108 -14.60 -2.06 13.95
N SER A 109 -13.64 -2.09 14.89
CA SER A 109 -12.58 -1.08 14.99
C SER A 109 -11.68 -1.05 13.75
N LEU A 110 -11.33 -2.22 13.22
CA LEU A 110 -10.53 -2.31 12.01
C LEU A 110 -11.34 -1.92 10.77
N SER A 111 -12.63 -2.28 10.70
CA SER A 111 -13.51 -1.86 9.60
C SER A 111 -13.56 -0.35 9.47
N LEU A 112 -13.66 0.38 10.58
CA LEU A 112 -13.67 1.84 10.59
C LEU A 112 -12.35 2.42 10.07
N LYS A 113 -11.21 1.84 10.46
CA LYS A 113 -9.89 2.25 9.95
C LYS A 113 -9.76 2.04 8.44
N VAL A 114 -10.13 0.85 7.96
CA VAL A 114 -10.07 0.54 6.52
C VAL A 114 -11.01 1.45 5.73
N LEU A 115 -12.19 1.78 6.28
CA LEU A 115 -13.11 2.72 5.65
C LEU A 115 -12.50 4.12 5.51
N GLY A 116 -11.71 4.58 6.47
CA GLY A 116 -10.96 5.85 6.36
C GLY A 116 -9.88 5.84 5.28
N LEU A 117 -9.35 4.65 4.93
CA LEU A 117 -8.36 4.47 3.85
C LEU A 117 -9.00 4.26 2.47
N CYS A 118 -10.25 3.78 2.42
CA CYS A 118 -11.05 3.80 1.20
C CYS A 118 -11.33 5.27 0.86
N PHE A 119 -10.49 5.86 0.01
CA PHE A 119 -10.66 7.21 -0.53
C PHE A 119 -12.13 7.51 -0.83
N GLY A 120 -12.68 8.53 -0.17
CA GLY A 120 -14.04 9.03 -0.39
C GLY A 120 -14.17 9.77 -1.71
#